data_AF-A0A358I2M0-F1
#
_entry.id   AF-A0A358I2M0-F1
#
_cell.length_a   1.000
_cell.length_b   1.000
_cell.length_c   1.000
_cell.angle_alpha   90.00
_cell.angle_beta   90.00
_cell.angle_gamma   90.00
#
_symmetry.space_group_name_H-M   'P 1'
#
loop_
_entity.id
_entity.type
_entity.pdbx_description
1 polymer ?
#
loop_
_entity_poly.entity_id
_entity_poly.type
_entity_poly.pdbx_seq_one_letter_code
_entity_poly.pdbx_strand_id
1 'polypeptide(L)' 'MPSREIKPRTLLKALLKAGFEIKRQRGSSHVFLERIQNSETRMTSISLHNKPLPFGTLRAILKQAGISEDELKELL' A
#
# COMPACT_ATOMS: atom_id res chain seq x y z
N MET A 1 -10.77 21.53 0.70
CA MET A 1 -9.95 20.38 1.16
C MET A 1 -9.74 19.48 -0.06
N PRO A 2 -8.57 19.42 -0.70
CA PRO A 2 -8.47 18.64 -1.94
C PRO A 2 -8.58 17.15 -1.58
N SER A 3 -9.63 16.53 -2.10
CA SER A 3 -9.92 15.11 -2.03
C SER A 3 -8.74 14.32 -2.60
N ARG A 4 -7.87 13.81 -1.73
CA ARG A 4 -6.74 12.96 -2.15
C ARG A 4 -7.22 11.51 -2.19
N GLU A 5 -8.09 11.24 -3.15
CA GLU A 5 -8.64 9.91 -3.42
C GLU A 5 -7.57 9.03 -4.06
N ILE A 6 -6.84 8.25 -3.24
CA ILE A 6 -5.84 7.31 -3.77
C ILE A 6 -6.54 5.99 -4.08
N LYS A 7 -6.46 5.58 -5.34
CA LYS A 7 -6.97 4.28 -5.78
C LYS A 7 -6.07 3.17 -5.23
N PRO A 8 -6.63 2.03 -4.78
CA PRO A 8 -5.85 0.89 -4.29
C PRO A 8 -4.80 0.40 -5.29
N ARG A 9 -5.11 0.45 -6.58
CA ARG A 9 -4.19 0.08 -7.67
C ARG A 9 -2.98 1.02 -7.75
N THR A 10 -3.16 2.30 -7.46
CA THR A 10 -2.07 3.27 -7.45
C THR A 10 -1.17 3.04 -6.25
N LEU A 11 -1.77 2.82 -5.07
CA LEU A 11 -1.04 2.47 -3.86
C LEU A 11 -0.23 1.17 -4.04
N LEU A 12 -0.84 0.15 -4.67
CA LEU A 12 -0.15 -1.09 -5.01
C LEU A 12 1.10 -0.84 -5.87
N LYS A 13 1.00 -0.02 -6.92
CA LYS A 13 2.15 0.32 -7.77
C LYS A 13 3.25 1.04 -6.98
N ALA A 14 2.89 1.97 -6.11
CA ALA A 14 3.84 2.68 -5.27
C ALA A 14 4.56 1.71 -4.31
N LEU A 15 3.83 0.78 -3.68
CA LEU A 15 4.42 -0.24 -2.83
C LEU A 15 5.36 -1.18 -3.60
N LEU A 16 4.96 -1.62 -4.80
CA LEU A 16 5.83 -2.43 -5.66
C LEU A 16 7.15 -1.70 -5.99
N LYS A 17 7.08 -0.40 -6.31
CA LYS A 17 8.28 0.43 -6.52
C LYS A 17 9.14 0.57 -5.26
N ALA A 18 8.53 0.60 -4.08
CA ALA A 18 9.23 0.66 -2.79
C ALA A 18 9.97 -0.66 -2.42
N GLY A 19 9.80 -1.72 -3.23
CA GLY A 19 10.37 -3.04 -2.99
C GLY A 19 9.45 -3.96 -2.18
N PHE A 20 8.15 -3.71 -2.15
CA PHE A 20 7.18 -4.71 -1.70
C PHE A 20 6.92 -5.72 -2.82
N GLU A 21 6.77 -6.98 -2.46
CA GLU A 21 6.42 -8.06 -3.35
C GLU A 21 5.05 -8.64 -3.00
N ILE A 22 4.30 -9.09 -4.01
CA ILE A 22 2.98 -9.68 -3.80
C ILE A 22 3.18 -11.12 -3.33
N LYS A 23 3.05 -11.33 -2.02
CA LYS A 23 3.17 -12.66 -1.42
C LYS A 23 1.97 -13.54 -1.71
N ARG A 24 0.76 -12.97 -1.57
CA ARG A 24 -0.48 -13.72 -1.68
C ARG A 24 -1.63 -12.81 -2.06
N GLN A 25 -2.54 -13.30 -2.87
CA GLN A 25 -3.80 -12.64 -3.12
C GLN A 25 -4.94 -13.56 -2.64
N ARG A 26 -5.82 -13.06 -1.78
CA ARG A 26 -7.08 -13.75 -1.40
C ARG A 26 -8.23 -13.14 -2.20
N GLY A 27 -8.70 -13.88 -3.20
CA GLY A 27 -9.79 -13.45 -4.09
C GLY A 27 -9.43 -12.24 -4.96
N SER A 28 -10.42 -11.63 -5.61
CA SER A 28 -10.20 -10.53 -6.56
C SER A 28 -9.90 -9.17 -5.88
N SER A 29 -10.09 -9.07 -4.56
CA SER A 29 -10.01 -7.78 -3.86
C SER A 29 -9.01 -7.72 -2.70
N HIS A 30 -8.39 -8.79 -2.19
CA HIS A 30 -7.42 -8.67 -1.10
C HIS A 30 -6.03 -9.12 -1.55
N VAL A 31 -5.07 -8.21 -1.55
CA VAL A 31 -3.67 -8.48 -1.89
C VAL A 31 -2.82 -8.30 -0.65
N PHE A 32 -1.98 -9.28 -0.36
CA PHE A 32 -0.98 -9.26 0.70
C PHE A 32 0.37 -9.02 0.05
N LEU A 33 1.03 -8.01 0.57
CA LEU A 33 2.34 -7.54 0.16
C LEU A 33 3.31 -7.76 1.30
N GLU A 34 4.53 -8.13 0.96
CA GLU A 34 5.61 -8.36 1.91
C GLU A 34 6.86 -7.66 1.38
N ARG A 35 7.58 -6.97 2.25
CA ARG A 35 8.88 -6.37 1.96
C ARG A 35 9.87 -6.91 2.96
N ILE A 36 10.99 -7.40 2.45
CA ILE A 36 12.11 -7.88 3.27
C ILE A 36 13.26 -6.90 3.03
N GLN A 37 13.65 -6.16 4.07
CA GLN A 37 14.75 -5.20 3.98
C GLN A 37 15.59 -5.25 5.25
N ASN A 38 16.91 -5.48 5.11
CA ASN A 38 17.87 -5.46 6.23
C ASN A 38 17.46 -6.29 7.46
N SER A 39 16.94 -7.51 7.25
CA SER A 39 16.36 -8.40 8.28
C SER A 39 15.03 -7.95 8.91
N GLU A 40 14.45 -6.84 8.48
CA GLU A 40 13.07 -6.47 8.82
C GLU A 40 12.11 -6.97 7.73
N THR A 41 11.17 -7.83 8.13
CA THR A 41 10.06 -8.27 7.27
C THR A 41 8.83 -7.45 7.61
N ARG A 42 8.38 -6.61 6.66
CA ARG A 42 7.15 -5.84 6.77
C ARG A 42 6.07 -6.44 5.89
N MET A 43 4.92 -6.71 6.49
CA MET A 43 3.76 -7.22 5.78
C MET A 43 2.66 -6.17 5.76
N THR A 44 2.03 -6.00 4.62
CA THR A 44 0.89 -5.09 4.46
C THR A 44 -0.19 -5.74 3.60
N SER A 45 -1.44 -5.34 3.80
CA SER A 45 -2.57 -5.85 3.06
C SER A 45 -3.35 -4.70 2.43
N ILE A 46 -3.63 -4.83 1.14
CA ILE A 46 -4.39 -3.87 0.36
C ILE A 46 -5.67 -4.52 -0.13
N SER A 47 -6.79 -3.87 0.16
CA SER A 47 -8.05 -4.20 -0.49
C SER A 47 -8.16 -3.49 -1.84
N LEU A 48 -7.92 -4.19 -2.95
CA LEU A 48 -8.22 -3.77 -4.32
C LEU A 48 -9.73 -3.78 -4.57
N HIS A 49 -10.44 -2.79 -4.04
CA HIS A 49 -11.83 -2.49 -4.41
C HIS A 49 -11.88 -1.35 -5.44
N ASN A 50 -13.02 -1.19 -6.11
CA ASN A 50 -13.17 -0.17 -7.16
C ASN A 50 -13.32 1.27 -6.59
N LYS A 51 -13.61 1.37 -5.29
CA LYS A 51 -13.71 2.67 -4.58
C LYS A 51 -12.31 3.16 -4.16
N PRO A 52 -12.13 4.48 -4.00
CA PRO A 52 -10.91 5.03 -3.43
C PRO A 52 -10.80 4.65 -1.95
N LEU A 53 -9.56 4.49 -1.47
CA LEU A 53 -9.30 4.24 -0.06
C LEU A 53 -9.56 5.52 0.76
N PRO A 54 -10.30 5.43 1.86
CA PRO A 54 -10.40 6.55 2.78
C PRO A 54 -9.03 6.83 3.39
N PHE A 55 -8.75 8.11 3.67
CA PHE A 55 -7.44 8.57 4.14
C PHE A 55 -6.97 7.84 5.40
N GLY A 56 -7.89 7.56 6.34
CA GLY A 56 -7.58 6.80 7.55
C GLY A 56 -7.05 5.39 7.28
N THR A 57 -7.65 4.68 6.31
CA THR A 57 -7.19 3.34 5.91
C THR A 57 -5.85 3.42 5.19
N LEU A 58 -5.66 4.40 4.30
CA LEU A 58 -4.37 4.60 3.65
C LEU A 58 -3.25 4.86 4.66
N ARG A 59 -3.50 5.70 5.66
CA ARG A 59 -2.53 6.03 6.71
C ARG A 59 -2.21 4.82 7.59
N ALA A 60 -3.20 3.97 7.88
CA ALA A 60 -2.98 2.71 8.57
C ALA A 60 -2.09 1.76 7.75
N ILE A 61 -2.36 1.62 6.45
CA ILE A 61 -1.57 0.78 5.53
C ILE A 61 -0.12 1.30 5.44
N LEU A 62 0.07 2.62 5.32
CA LEU A 62 1.39 3.25 5.31
C LEU A 62 2.15 2.99 6.60
N LYS A 63 1.49 3.11 7.75
CA LYS A 63 2.08 2.80 9.06
C LYS A 63 2.48 1.32 9.17
N GLN A 64 1.67 0.40 8.64
CA GLN A 64 1.99 -1.03 8.62
C GLN A 64 3.14 -1.37 7.66
N ALA A 65 3.18 -0.71 6.49
CA ALA A 65 4.30 -0.79 5.56
C ALA A 65 5.55 -0.05 6.10
N GLY A 66 5.35 0.83 7.07
CA GLY A 66 6.29 1.81 7.60
C GLY A 66 6.91 2.67 6.50
N ILE A 67 6.06 3.12 5.58
CA ILE A 67 6.38 4.10 4.54
C ILE A 67 5.80 5.44 4.99
N SER A 68 6.57 6.50 4.83
CA SER A 68 6.10 7.85 5.14
C SER A 68 5.18 8.41 4.07
N GLU A 69 4.32 9.38 4.42
CA GLU A 69 3.46 10.07 3.44
C GLU A 69 4.29 10.75 2.32
N ASP A 70 5.53 11.14 2.64
CA ASP A 70 6.47 11.75 1.69
C ASP A 70 7.06 10.72 0.71
N GLU A 71 7.55 9.57 1.20
CA GLU A 71 7.97 8.45 0.34
C GLU A 71 6.85 8.01 -0.60
N LEU A 72 5.61 7.91 -0.10
CA LEU A 72 4.46 7.60 -0.96
C LEU A 72 4.30 8.63 -2.08
N LYS A 73 4.53 9.92 -1.80
CA LYS A 73 4.42 11.02 -2.76
C LYS A 73 5.50 10.96 -3.82
N GLU A 74 6.70 10.46 -3.49
CA GLU A 74 7.78 10.23 -4.47
C GLU A 74 7.51 9.02 -5.37
N LEU A 75 6.80 8.01 -4.86
CA LEU A 75 6.51 6.77 -5.56
C LEU A 75 5.25 6.84 -6.47
N LEU A 76 4.36 7.78 -6.19
CA LEU A 76 3.12 8.08 -6.93
C LEU A 76 3.41 8.65 -8.32
#